data_AF-A0A328VK13-F1
#
_entry.id   AF-A0A328VK13-F1
#
_cell.length_a   1.000
_cell.length_b   1.000
_cell.length_c   1.000
_cell.angle_alpha   90.00
_cell.angle_beta   90.00
_cell.angle_gamma   90.00
#
_symmetry.space_group_name_H-M   'P 1'
#
loop_
_entity.id
_entity.type
_entity.pdbx_description
1 polymer ?
#
loop_
_entity_poly.entity_id
_entity_poly.type
_entity_poly.pdbx_seq_one_letter_code
_entity_poly.pdbx_strand_id
1 'polypeptide(L)'
;MTQRREGRQEVRREQRPSPFARLLRLSLFRFTYEAYYELRYKVTWPTFEEARNMTIAVIALSVALGIVLGLVDIGLFQLFRLITGG
;
A
#
# COMPACT_ATOMS: atom_id res chain seq x y z
N MET A 1 -11.00 14.26 -73.69
CA MET A 1 -10.46 13.31 -72.70
C MET A 1 -10.27 14.04 -71.38
N THR A 2 -11.31 13.99 -70.56
CA THR A 2 -11.29 14.29 -69.12
C THR A 2 -10.60 13.15 -68.39
N GLN A 3 -9.87 13.45 -67.31
CA GLN A 3 -9.68 12.66 -66.06
C GLN A 3 -8.56 13.34 -65.24
N ARG A 4 -8.92 14.07 -64.20
CA ARG A 4 -9.01 13.56 -62.82
C ARG A 4 -7.64 13.41 -62.16
N ARG A 5 -7.14 14.50 -61.59
CA ARG A 5 -6.23 14.48 -60.43
C ARG A 5 -6.62 15.56 -59.44
N GLU A 6 -7.89 15.55 -59.07
CA GLU A 6 -8.26 15.96 -57.72
C GLU A 6 -7.81 14.86 -56.75
N GLY A 7 -7.31 15.25 -55.59
CA GLY A 7 -7.16 14.32 -54.46
C GLY A 7 -5.75 13.82 -54.20
N ARG A 8 -4.85 14.71 -53.82
CA ARG A 8 -3.94 14.45 -52.69
C ARG A 8 -3.73 15.73 -51.89
N GLN A 9 -4.83 16.24 -51.37
CA GLN A 9 -4.75 16.87 -50.05
C GLN A 9 -4.42 15.74 -49.07
N GLU A 10 -3.14 15.45 -48.92
CA GLU A 10 -2.65 14.84 -47.68
C GLU A 10 -2.89 15.90 -46.61
N VAL A 11 -4.12 15.89 -46.09
CA VAL A 11 -4.46 16.45 -44.81
C VAL A 11 -3.47 15.82 -43.85
N ARG A 12 -2.36 16.53 -43.61
CA ARG A 12 -1.45 16.30 -42.51
C ARG A 12 -2.35 16.35 -41.30
N ARG A 13 -2.83 15.18 -40.89
CA ARG A 13 -3.61 15.01 -39.67
C ARG A 13 -2.67 15.47 -38.59
N GLU A 14 -2.79 16.75 -38.27
CA GLU A 14 -2.36 17.34 -37.02
C GLU A 14 -3.09 16.50 -35.98
N GLN A 15 -2.43 15.42 -35.55
CA GLN A 15 -2.86 14.63 -34.41
C GLN A 15 -2.71 15.58 -33.24
N ARG A 16 -3.75 16.41 -33.03
CA ARG A 16 -3.90 17.26 -31.87
C ARG A 16 -3.76 16.32 -30.68
N PRO A 17 -2.66 16.41 -29.92
CA PRO A 17 -2.51 15.55 -28.76
C PRO A 17 -3.62 15.96 -27.81
N SER A 18 -4.51 15.01 -27.52
CA SER A 18 -5.58 15.19 -26.56
C SER A 18 -4.99 15.79 -25.27
N PRO A 19 -5.46 16.95 -24.80
CA PRO A 19 -4.97 17.55 -23.56
C PRO A 19 -5.17 16.60 -22.38
N PHE A 20 -6.22 15.76 -22.43
CA PHE A 20 -6.49 14.69 -21.47
C PHE A 20 -5.44 13.57 -21.53
N ALA A 21 -4.99 13.17 -22.72
CA ALA A 21 -3.95 12.15 -22.87
C ALA A 21 -2.58 12.62 -22.36
N ARG A 22 -2.34 13.94 -22.30
CA ARG A 22 -1.14 14.51 -21.67
C ARG A 22 -1.25 14.55 -20.15
N LEU A 23 -2.44 14.82 -19.62
CA LEU A 23 -2.67 14.92 -18.18
C LEU A 23 -2.63 13.55 -17.49
N LEU A 24 -3.28 12.54 -18.06
CA LEU A 24 -3.34 11.18 -17.51
C LEU A 24 -2.00 10.44 -17.59
N ARG A 25 -1.16 10.76 -18.59
CA ARG A 25 0.08 10.03 -18.88
C ARG A 25 1.27 10.44 -18.01
N LEU A 26 1.18 11.53 -17.24
CA LEU A 26 2.35 12.09 -16.57
C LEU A 26 2.36 12.02 -15.04
N SER A 27 1.24 12.10 -14.33
CA SER A 27 1.29 12.27 -12.88
C SER A 27 1.32 10.94 -12.11
N LEU A 28 0.26 10.11 -12.21
CA LEU A 28 0.18 8.87 -11.43
C LEU A 28 1.17 7.79 -11.88
N PHE A 29 1.42 7.69 -13.19
CA PHE A 29 2.39 6.72 -13.72
C PHE A 29 3.83 7.05 -13.31
N ARG A 30 4.20 8.34 -13.25
CA ARG A 30 5.53 8.74 -12.78
C ARG A 30 5.67 8.51 -11.28
N PHE A 31 4.67 8.92 -10.50
CA PHE A 31 4.67 8.72 -9.05
C PHE A 31 4.79 7.24 -8.65
N THR A 32 4.01 6.35 -9.25
CA THR A 32 4.06 4.91 -8.95
C THR A 32 5.38 4.27 -9.38
N TYR A 33 5.94 4.71 -10.51
CA TYR A 33 7.24 4.26 -10.98
C TYR A 33 8.37 4.72 -10.04
N GLU A 34 8.38 5.98 -9.65
CA GLU A 34 9.34 6.55 -8.70
C GLU A 34 9.24 5.87 -7.32
N ALA A 35 8.03 5.66 -6.81
CA ALA A 35 7.79 4.95 -5.56
C ALA A 35 8.33 3.50 -5.60
N TYR A 36 8.08 2.76 -6.70
CA TYR A 36 8.61 1.40 -6.86
C TYR A 36 10.14 1.39 -6.85
N TYR A 37 10.79 2.33 -7.54
CA TYR A 37 12.24 2.42 -7.55
C TYR A 37 12.79 2.74 -6.14
N GLU A 38 12.19 3.68 -5.42
CA GLU A 38 12.63 3.99 -4.06
C GLU A 38 12.46 2.78 -3.11
N LEU A 39 11.29 2.16 -3.12
CA LEU A 39 11.01 0.95 -2.33
C LEU A 39 11.97 -0.19 -2.71
N ARG A 40 12.22 -0.43 -3.99
CA ARG A 40 13.02 -1.58 -4.41
C ARG A 40 14.52 -1.42 -4.18
N TYR A 41 15.05 -0.20 -4.31
CA TYR A 41 16.50 0.04 -4.34
C TYR A 41 17.04 0.77 -3.12
N LYS A 42 16.22 1.51 -2.39
CA LYS A 42 16.66 2.29 -1.22
C LYS A 42 16.19 1.69 0.10
N VAL A 43 15.03 1.01 0.11
CA VAL A 43 14.51 0.35 1.31
C VAL A 43 15.17 -1.01 1.50
N THR A 44 15.69 -1.24 2.69
CA THR A 44 16.20 -2.54 3.14
C THR A 44 15.02 -3.42 3.53
N TRP A 45 14.51 -4.21 2.58
CA TRP A 45 13.47 -5.19 2.89
C TRP A 45 14.06 -6.33 3.72
N PRO A 46 13.37 -6.73 4.82
CA PRO A 46 13.84 -7.83 5.63
C PRO A 46 13.81 -9.13 4.82
N THR A 47 14.73 -10.03 5.15
CA THR A 47 14.64 -11.41 4.66
C THR A 47 13.43 -12.12 5.30
N PHE A 48 12.95 -13.20 4.69
CA PHE A 48 11.84 -13.98 5.25
C PHE A 48 12.13 -14.47 6.67
N GLU A 49 13.38 -14.80 6.97
CA GLU A 49 13.80 -15.25 8.30
C GLU A 49 13.77 -14.11 9.31
N GLU A 50 14.26 -12.93 8.94
CA GLU A 50 14.25 -11.75 9.79
C GLU A 50 12.82 -11.29 10.09
N ALA A 51 11.95 -11.23 9.08
CA ALA A 51 10.53 -10.91 9.25
C ALA A 51 9.83 -11.92 10.18
N ARG A 52 10.14 -13.21 10.05
CA ARG A 52 9.60 -14.27 10.92
C ARG A 52 10.08 -14.12 12.36
N ASN A 53 11.36 -13.85 12.57
CA ASN A 53 11.92 -13.64 13.91
C ASN A 53 11.25 -12.46 14.61
N MET A 54 11.02 -11.35 13.89
CA MET A 54 10.29 -10.20 14.43
C MET A 54 8.83 -10.54 14.75
N THR A 55 8.16 -11.32 13.90
CA THR A 55 6.78 -11.77 14.14
C THR A 55 6.69 -12.68 15.36
N ILE A 56 7.64 -13.59 15.54
CA ILE A 56 7.73 -14.44 16.74
C ILE A 56 7.91 -13.58 18.00
N ALA A 57 8.76 -12.56 17.94
CA ALA A 57 8.94 -11.63 19.06
C ALA A 57 7.62 -10.90 19.42
N VAL A 58 6.87 -10.45 18.42
CA VAL A 58 5.56 -9.81 18.64
C VAL A 58 4.56 -10.81 19.24
N ILE A 59 4.49 -12.04 18.74
CA ILE A 59 3.62 -13.08 19.29
C ILE A 59 3.95 -13.34 20.76
N ALA A 60 5.23 -13.49 21.09
CA ALA A 60 5.68 -13.69 22.46
C ALA A 60 5.28 -12.52 23.37
N LEU A 61 5.46 -11.27 22.90
CA LEU A 61 5.05 -10.08 23.62
C LEU A 61 3.53 -10.02 23.82
N SER A 62 2.74 -10.31 22.78
CA SER A 62 1.28 -10.33 22.87
C SER A 62 0.78 -11.38 23.85
N VAL A 63 1.38 -12.58 23.88
CA VAL A 63 1.05 -13.62 24.86
C VAL A 63 1.39 -13.16 26.27
N ALA A 64 2.57 -12.57 26.48
CA ALA A 64 2.98 -12.05 27.77
C ALA A 64 2.01 -10.97 28.30
N LEU A 65 1.63 -10.02 27.44
CA LEU A 65 0.64 -9.00 27.77
C LEU A 65 -0.73 -9.61 28.07
N GLY A 66 -1.18 -10.60 27.28
CA GLY A 66 -2.43 -11.30 27.52
C GLY A 66 -2.46 -12.02 28.87
N ILE A 67 -1.35 -12.63 29.30
CA ILE A 67 -1.22 -13.25 30.62
C ILE A 67 -1.31 -12.18 31.72
N VAL A 68 -0.56 -11.08 31.59
CA VAL A 68 -0.55 -10.00 32.58
C VAL A 68 -1.95 -9.41 32.74
N LEU A 69 -2.61 -9.06 31.63
CA LEU A 69 -3.95 -8.52 31.64
C LEU A 69 -4.94 -9.53 32.22
N GLY A 70 -4.91 -10.79 31.77
CA GLY A 70 -5.80 -11.83 32.29
C GLY A 70 -5.64 -12.08 33.79
N LEU A 71 -4.40 -12.04 34.32
CA LEU A 71 -4.17 -12.14 35.76
C LEU A 71 -4.73 -10.94 36.53
N VAL A 72 -4.58 -9.73 35.98
CA VAL A 72 -5.16 -8.52 36.56
C VAL A 72 -6.68 -8.60 36.55
N ASP A 73 -7.30 -9.01 35.45
CA ASP A 73 -8.76 -9.17 35.33
C ASP A 73 -9.30 -10.17 36.35
N ILE A 74 -8.64 -11.33 36.51
CA ILE A 74 -9.00 -12.32 37.53
C ILE A 74 -8.81 -11.74 38.93
N GLY A 75 -7.69 -11.08 39.20
CA GLY A 75 -7.41 -10.48 40.50
C GLY A 75 -8.45 -9.44 40.90
N LEU A 76 -8.81 -8.55 39.97
CA LEU A 76 -9.86 -7.55 40.16
C LEU A 76 -11.23 -8.20 40.38
N PHE A 77 -11.57 -9.26 39.63
CA PHE A 77 -12.81 -10.00 39.81
C PHE A 77 -12.92 -10.61 41.21
N GLN A 78 -11.85 -11.25 41.70
CA GLN A 78 -11.84 -11.84 43.05
C GLN A 78 -11.94 -10.76 44.13
N LEU A 79 -11.24 -9.64 43.97
CA LEU A 79 -11.34 -8.50 44.88
C LEU A 79 -12.76 -7.92 44.91
N PHE A 80 -13.40 -7.78 43.74
CA PHE A 80 -14.76 -7.30 43.63
C PHE A 80 -15.79 -8.21 44.33
N ARG A 81 -15.63 -9.53 44.20
CA ARG A 81 -16.46 -10.52 44.94
C ARG A 81 -16.31 -10.36 46.44
N LEU A 82 -15.08 -10.24 46.92
CA LEU A 82 -14.78 -10.06 48.34
C LEU A 82 -15.43 -8.79 48.91
N ILE A 83 -15.41 -7.69 48.15
CA ILE A 83 -15.98 -6.40 48.57
C ILE A 83 -17.50 -6.39 48.52
N THR A 84 -18.10 -6.97 47.47
CA THR A 84 -19.56 -6.96 47.28
C THR A 84 -20.28 -7.98 48.19
N GLY A 85 -19.53 -8.85 48.87
CA GLY A 85 -20.07 -9.79 49.86
C GLY A 85 -20.90 -10.92 49.26
N GLY A 86 -20.64 -11.28 48.00
CA GLY A 86 -21.14 -12.51 47.39
C GLY A 86 -20.19 -13.68 47.60
#